data_AF-A0A9P1C099-F1
#
_entry.id   AF-A0A9P1C099-F1
#
_cell.length_a   1.000
_cell.length_b   1.000
_cell.length_c   1.000
_cell.angle_alpha   90.00
_cell.angle_beta   90.00
_cell.angle_gamma   90.00
#
_symmetry.space_group_name_H-M   'P 1'
#
loop_
_entity.id
_entity.type
_entity.pdbx_description
1 polymer ?
#
loop_
_entity_poly.entity_id
_entity_poly.type
_entity_poly.pdbx_seq_one_letter_code
_entity_poly.pdbx_strand_id
1 'polypeptide(L)'
;MAADVAKLCASLDKIFKTFSTQEIQLDPKEMKTFRERGTMQYIEQKFQAHLQRARAAFLQEFRNHAVVVETEVRKIREEMTEKMEDKYGKMLGELRESVMGTEGLVQAQKAEISQLKGVVAAQETYMTAAKHKEHLEGLNQSLEKQLENARDEIADLKHQLACREEMLRQVTHDVAQTELELNRHRASSEEEKREAEERYQVLHKAMQQQQKQFSEHIQRYSQEFHQYKEKASDQMQILAILNRRLKEALRNMEEERQRFILARSKPTPRIGEEVEEELPEEPVDLDPSPVYRTDDMGMDTAWRDYKISNMELVIPASRPMPRFKVDRVRRAVPSPGTGGTGTPGSRGTPRSRPVPSQLLQLPQVAPELGTVLAPRRDS
;
A
#
# COMPACT_ATOMS: atom_id res chain seq x y z
N MET A 1 99.78 63.52 45.81
CA MET A 1 99.26 64.91 45.61
C MET A 1 99.67 65.85 46.75
N ALA A 2 98.97 65.91 47.90
CA ALA A 2 99.27 66.91 48.94
C ALA A 2 100.66 66.74 49.60
N ALA A 3 101.10 65.50 49.81
CA ALA A 3 102.42 65.20 50.40
C ALA A 3 103.60 65.51 49.45
N ASP A 4 103.39 65.43 48.14
CA ASP A 4 104.44 65.62 47.13
C ASP A 4 104.65 67.09 46.80
N VAL A 5 103.56 67.88 46.80
CA VAL A 5 103.62 69.34 46.76
C VAL A 5 104.35 69.86 48.01
N ALA A 6 104.07 69.28 49.19
CA ALA A 6 104.79 69.65 50.41
C ALA A 6 106.29 69.32 50.34
N LYS A 7 106.70 68.20 49.73
CA LYS A 7 108.11 67.86 49.49
C LYS A 7 108.77 68.79 48.48
N LEU A 8 108.09 69.13 47.39
CA LEU A 8 108.58 70.09 46.39
C LEU A 8 108.75 71.48 47.02
N CYS A 9 107.77 71.96 47.79
CA CYS A 9 107.84 73.21 48.53
C CYS A 9 108.96 73.19 49.58
N ALA A 10 109.13 72.10 50.34
CA ALA A 10 110.23 71.98 51.31
C ALA A 10 111.62 71.97 50.64
N SER A 11 111.71 71.40 49.43
CA SER A 11 112.95 71.36 48.65
C SER A 11 113.27 72.72 48.03
N LEU A 12 112.24 73.41 47.50
CA LEU A 12 112.32 74.80 47.07
C LEU A 12 112.72 75.70 48.23
N ASP A 13 112.11 75.56 49.41
CA ASP A 13 112.49 76.30 50.61
C ASP A 13 113.92 75.98 51.06
N LYS A 14 114.40 74.75 50.89
CA LYS A 14 115.80 74.40 51.20
C LYS A 14 116.76 75.08 50.21
N ILE A 15 116.43 75.08 48.92
CA ILE A 15 117.19 75.77 47.87
C ILE A 15 117.17 77.29 48.11
N PHE A 16 116.00 77.87 48.41
CA PHE A 16 115.84 79.29 48.68
C PHE A 16 116.43 79.72 50.03
N LYS A 17 116.43 78.86 51.06
CA LYS A 17 117.17 79.10 52.31
C LYS A 17 118.67 79.14 52.07
N THR A 18 119.21 78.28 51.21
CA THR A 18 120.62 78.39 50.77
C THR A 18 120.92 79.59 49.87
N PHE A 19 119.88 80.29 49.39
CA PHE A 19 119.98 81.58 48.70
C PHE A 19 119.91 82.79 49.62
N SER A 20 119.44 82.61 50.86
CA SER A 20 119.50 83.67 51.86
C SER A 20 120.96 84.10 51.99
N THR A 21 121.18 85.40 51.80
CA THR A 21 122.50 86.07 51.76
C THR A 21 123.35 85.90 53.02
N GLN A 22 122.88 85.10 53.98
CA GLN A 22 123.52 84.75 55.25
C GLN A 22 124.42 83.50 55.20
N GLU A 23 124.41 82.70 54.11
CA GLU A 23 125.26 81.49 53.99
C GLU A 23 126.19 81.47 52.76
N ILE A 24 126.55 82.62 52.19
CA ILE A 24 127.83 82.70 51.46
C ILE A 24 128.92 82.73 52.53
N GLN A 25 129.29 81.57 53.08
CA GLN A 25 130.51 81.42 53.87
C GLN A 25 131.68 81.72 52.94
N LEU A 26 132.05 82.99 52.88
CA LEU A 26 133.24 83.46 52.20
C LEU A 26 134.42 82.98 53.04
N ASP A 27 135.07 81.90 52.60
CA ASP A 27 136.22 81.36 53.29
C ASP A 27 137.28 82.48 53.42
N PRO A 28 137.64 82.93 54.63
CA PRO A 28 138.53 84.07 54.83
C PRO A 28 139.92 83.88 54.22
N LYS A 29 140.28 82.64 53.88
CA LYS A 29 141.53 82.28 53.21
C LYS A 29 141.54 82.61 51.72
N GLU A 30 140.38 82.67 51.06
CA GLU A 30 140.27 82.95 49.62
C GLU A 30 140.05 84.45 49.32
N MET A 31 139.54 85.21 50.30
CA MET A 31 139.28 86.65 50.18
C MET A 31 140.53 87.54 50.34
N LYS A 32 141.66 87.01 50.83
CA LYS A 32 142.91 87.78 51.05
C LYS A 32 143.64 88.18 49.76
N THR A 33 143.29 87.61 48.62
CA THR A 33 144.00 87.79 47.33
C THR A 33 143.36 88.76 46.35
N PHE A 34 142.22 89.38 46.70
CA PHE A 34 141.48 90.24 45.77
C PHE A 34 141.33 91.68 46.29
N ARG A 35 141.72 92.68 45.47
CA ARG A 35 141.32 94.10 45.67
C ARG A 35 139.80 94.22 45.55
N GLU A 36 139.18 95.23 46.17
CA GLU A 36 137.72 95.43 46.33
C GLU A 36 136.84 95.12 45.08
N ARG A 37 137.35 95.26 43.85
CA ARG A 37 136.66 94.84 42.60
C ARG A 37 136.68 93.33 42.33
N GLY A 38 137.77 92.64 42.66
CA GLY A 38 137.92 91.20 42.46
C GLY A 38 137.14 90.36 43.48
N THR A 39 136.94 90.89 44.69
CA THR A 39 136.02 90.30 45.68
C THR A 39 134.59 90.32 45.17
N MET A 40 134.16 91.36 44.45
CA MET A 40 132.82 91.44 43.88
C MET A 40 132.62 90.46 42.72
N GLN A 41 133.61 90.29 41.85
CA GLN A 41 133.58 89.27 40.79
C GLN A 41 133.60 87.84 41.33
N TYR A 42 134.34 87.59 42.42
CA TYR A 42 134.35 86.28 43.08
C TYR A 42 133.00 85.95 43.73
N ILE A 43 132.40 86.92 44.42
CA ILE A 43 131.04 86.80 44.98
C ILE A 43 130.04 86.55 43.85
N GLU A 44 130.13 87.29 42.74
CA GLU A 44 129.25 87.13 41.59
C GLU A 44 129.41 85.74 40.94
N GLN A 45 130.64 85.24 40.80
CA GLN A 45 130.92 83.91 40.25
C GLN A 45 130.42 82.80 41.18
N LYS A 46 130.62 82.91 42.49
CA LYS A 46 130.05 81.96 43.47
C LYS A 46 128.54 82.02 43.48
N PHE A 47 127.96 83.21 43.46
CA PHE A 47 126.51 83.39 43.37
C PHE A 47 125.94 82.76 42.09
N GLN A 48 126.59 82.97 40.95
CA GLN A 48 126.23 82.29 39.69
C GLN A 48 126.40 80.77 39.78
N ALA A 49 127.45 80.25 40.41
CA ALA A 49 127.64 78.82 40.61
C ALA A 49 126.57 78.20 41.55
N HIS A 50 126.18 78.91 42.62
CA HIS A 50 125.07 78.52 43.48
C HIS A 50 123.72 78.58 42.74
N LEU A 51 123.50 79.59 41.88
CA LEU A 51 122.34 79.67 40.98
C LEU A 51 122.29 78.52 39.99
N GLN A 52 123.42 78.18 39.37
CA GLN A 52 123.48 77.05 38.43
C GLN A 52 123.23 75.72 39.16
N ARG A 53 123.80 75.51 40.36
CA ARG A 53 123.59 74.30 41.16
C ARG A 53 122.13 74.18 41.62
N ALA A 54 121.53 75.27 42.08
CA ALA A 54 120.13 75.31 42.47
C ALA A 54 119.19 75.09 41.28
N ARG A 55 119.48 75.70 40.12
CA ARG A 55 118.74 75.48 38.87
C ARG A 55 118.83 74.01 38.44
N ALA A 56 120.02 73.40 38.53
CA ALA A 56 120.21 71.99 38.22
C ALA A 56 119.46 71.08 39.19
N ALA A 57 119.51 71.36 40.50
CA ALA A 57 118.75 70.62 41.51
C ALA A 57 117.24 70.75 41.30
N PHE A 58 116.73 71.95 41.03
CA PHE A 58 115.32 72.18 40.70
C PHE A 58 114.90 71.42 39.45
N LEU A 59 115.69 71.46 38.37
CA LEU A 59 115.40 70.71 37.15
C LEU A 59 115.45 69.19 37.39
N GLN A 60 116.34 68.72 38.26
CA GLN A 60 116.40 67.30 38.62
C GLN A 60 115.18 66.87 39.43
N GLU A 61 114.77 67.64 40.44
CA GLU A 61 113.54 67.39 41.20
C GLU A 61 112.29 67.49 40.31
N PHE A 62 112.25 68.45 39.39
CA PHE A 62 111.17 68.56 38.41
C PHE A 62 111.11 67.33 37.50
N ARG A 63 112.25 66.85 36.99
CA ARG A 63 112.33 65.60 36.21
C ARG A 63 111.87 64.39 37.03
N ASN A 64 112.35 64.26 38.27
CA ASN A 64 111.94 63.18 39.17
C ASN A 64 110.42 63.21 39.43
N HIS A 65 109.87 64.39 39.71
CA HIS A 65 108.44 64.56 39.93
C HIS A 65 107.62 64.28 38.67
N ALA A 66 108.08 64.74 37.49
CA ALA A 66 107.44 64.44 36.22
C ALA A 66 107.37 62.93 35.95
N VAL A 67 108.45 62.19 36.21
CA VAL A 67 108.45 60.71 36.10
C VAL A 67 107.47 60.08 37.09
N VAL A 68 107.42 60.53 38.34
CA VAL A 68 106.46 60.02 39.33
C VAL A 68 105.02 60.26 38.87
N VAL A 69 104.69 61.48 38.42
CA VAL A 69 103.36 61.81 37.88
C VAL A 69 103.03 60.95 36.67
N GLU A 70 103.96 60.75 35.73
CA GLU A 70 103.75 59.86 34.59
C GLU A 70 103.47 58.41 35.04
N THR A 71 104.20 57.91 36.05
CA THR A 71 103.96 56.57 36.60
C THR A 71 102.62 56.47 37.33
N GLU A 72 102.20 57.50 38.07
CA GLU A 72 100.89 57.55 38.73
C GLU A 72 99.75 57.61 37.70
N VAL A 73 99.87 58.42 36.65
CA VAL A 73 98.90 58.47 35.56
C VAL A 73 98.81 57.13 34.84
N ARG A 74 99.94 56.48 34.59
CA ARG A 74 99.97 55.14 34.01
C ARG A 74 99.25 54.14 34.93
N LYS A 75 99.56 54.15 36.22
CA LYS A 75 98.91 53.30 37.22
C LYS A 75 97.40 53.53 37.30
N ILE A 76 96.94 54.78 37.32
CA ILE A 76 95.51 55.12 37.32
C ILE A 76 94.83 54.60 36.06
N ARG A 77 95.47 54.71 34.88
CA ARG A 77 94.93 54.17 33.62
C ARG A 77 94.85 52.65 33.63
N GLU A 78 95.88 51.98 34.16
CA GLU A 78 95.89 50.52 34.31
C GLU A 78 94.79 50.07 35.28
N GLU A 79 94.71 50.66 36.47
CA GLU A 79 93.65 50.37 37.46
C GLU A 79 92.23 50.67 36.92
N MET A 80 92.07 51.72 36.11
CA MET A 80 90.79 52.05 35.48
C MET A 80 90.42 51.02 34.41
N THR A 81 91.40 50.59 33.60
CA THR A 81 91.21 49.54 32.60
C THR A 81 90.81 48.23 33.28
N GLU A 82 91.53 47.82 34.33
CA GLU A 82 91.24 46.60 35.10
C GLU A 82 89.83 46.65 35.72
N LYS A 83 89.44 47.76 36.35
CA LYS A 83 88.08 47.93 36.90
C LYS A 83 86.99 47.86 35.82
N MET A 84 87.25 48.38 34.63
CA MET A 84 86.31 48.32 33.52
C MET A 84 86.21 46.91 32.95
N GLU A 85 87.33 46.22 32.79
CA GLU A 85 87.38 44.81 32.39
C GLU A 85 86.62 43.92 33.38
N ASP A 86 86.82 44.11 34.68
CA ASP A 86 86.07 43.40 35.73
C ASP A 86 84.57 43.69 35.68
N LYS A 87 84.19 44.97 35.53
CA LYS A 87 82.78 45.37 35.49
C LYS A 87 82.07 44.80 34.26
N TYR A 88 82.69 44.90 33.09
CA TYR A 88 82.14 44.33 31.86
C TYR A 88 82.17 42.80 31.88
N GLY A 89 83.20 42.19 32.47
CA GLY A 89 83.29 40.74 32.68
C GLY A 89 82.15 40.21 33.54
N LYS A 90 81.86 40.88 34.68
CA LYS A 90 80.72 40.54 35.55
C LYS A 90 79.38 40.72 34.83
N MET A 91 79.19 41.86 34.16
CA MET A 91 77.95 42.12 33.40
C MET A 91 77.72 41.10 32.28
N LEU A 92 78.78 40.70 31.56
CA LEU A 92 78.72 39.64 30.56
C LEU A 92 78.44 38.27 31.19
N GLY A 93 78.99 37.99 32.38
CA GLY A 93 78.69 36.79 33.15
C GLY A 93 77.21 36.70 33.54
N GLU A 94 76.68 37.76 34.18
CA GLU A 94 75.27 37.86 34.56
C GLU A 94 74.33 37.76 33.34
N LEU A 95 74.69 38.41 32.22
CA LEU A 95 73.91 38.31 30.99
C LEU A 95 73.91 36.90 30.43
N ARG A 96 75.06 36.20 30.44
CA ARG A 96 75.15 34.79 30.02
C ARG A 96 74.31 33.88 30.90
N GLU A 97 74.40 34.02 32.22
CA GLU A 97 73.58 33.25 33.16
C GLU A 97 72.08 33.51 32.94
N SER A 98 71.69 34.77 32.73
CA SER A 98 70.30 35.13 32.41
C SER A 98 69.84 34.54 31.08
N VAL A 99 70.67 34.53 30.04
CA VAL A 99 70.34 33.91 28.75
C VAL A 99 70.20 32.41 28.89
N MET A 100 71.09 31.75 29.61
CA MET A 100 70.97 30.30 29.87
C MET A 100 69.70 29.97 30.67
N GLY A 101 69.35 30.81 31.66
CA GLY A 101 68.12 30.67 32.43
C GLY A 101 66.86 30.83 31.57
N THR A 102 66.83 31.82 30.68
CA THR A 102 65.68 32.04 29.78
C THR A 102 65.59 30.96 28.70
N GLU A 103 66.71 30.49 28.14
CA GLU A 103 66.73 29.35 27.22
C GLU A 103 66.18 28.08 27.88
N GLY A 104 66.58 27.81 29.12
CA GLY A 104 66.04 26.69 29.90
C GLY A 104 64.53 26.77 30.08
N LEU A 105 64.01 27.96 30.42
CA LEU A 105 62.57 28.20 30.54
C LEU A 105 61.84 28.01 29.21
N VAL A 106 62.41 28.51 28.09
CA VAL A 106 61.84 28.35 26.75
C VAL A 106 61.77 26.88 26.35
N GLN A 107 62.79 26.08 26.67
CA GLN A 107 62.77 24.64 26.39
C GLN A 107 61.71 23.91 27.23
N ALA A 108 61.56 24.27 28.51
CA ALA A 108 60.51 23.72 29.38
C ALA A 108 59.11 24.05 28.83
N GLN A 109 58.86 25.30 28.46
CA GLN A 109 57.60 25.73 27.84
C GLN A 109 57.33 25.03 26.51
N LYS A 110 58.37 24.80 25.70
CA LYS A 110 58.24 24.05 24.44
C LYS A 110 57.82 22.60 24.70
N ALA A 111 58.37 21.96 25.74
CA ALA A 111 57.98 20.61 26.13
C ALA A 111 56.52 20.56 26.61
N GLU A 112 56.09 21.54 27.43
CA GLU A 112 54.71 21.67 27.90
C GLU A 112 53.73 21.87 26.73
N ILE A 113 54.06 22.75 25.77
CA ILE A 113 53.24 22.94 24.56
C ILE A 113 53.10 21.63 23.77
N SER A 114 54.18 20.85 23.63
CA SER A 114 54.11 19.54 22.96
C SER A 114 53.21 18.55 23.69
N GLN A 115 53.26 18.54 25.03
CA GLN A 115 52.37 17.72 25.85
C GLN A 115 50.90 18.14 25.68
N LEU A 116 50.61 19.44 25.75
CA LEU A 116 49.26 19.97 25.56
C LEU A 116 48.71 19.65 24.17
N LYS A 117 49.53 19.74 23.12
CA LYS A 117 49.15 19.30 21.76
C LYS A 117 48.75 17.82 21.74
N GLY A 118 49.48 16.96 22.45
CA GLY A 118 49.14 15.55 22.59
C GLY A 118 47.79 15.33 23.29
N VAL A 119 47.51 16.08 24.36
CA VAL A 119 46.22 16.02 25.07
C VAL A 119 45.06 16.47 24.18
N VAL A 120 45.23 17.57 23.42
CA VAL A 120 44.20 18.06 22.50
C VAL A 120 43.91 17.02 21.41
N ALA A 121 44.93 16.43 20.79
CA ALA A 121 44.74 15.38 19.79
C ALA A 121 44.00 14.14 20.35
N ALA A 122 44.30 13.76 21.59
CA ALA A 122 43.58 12.68 22.28
C ALA A 122 42.10 13.07 22.52
N GLN A 123 41.82 14.29 22.98
CA GLN A 123 40.46 14.79 23.20
C GLN A 123 39.65 14.84 21.90
N GLU A 124 40.24 15.30 20.79
CA GLU A 124 39.60 15.29 19.47
C GLU A 124 39.24 13.87 19.02
N THR A 125 40.13 12.90 19.27
CA THR A 125 39.87 11.48 19.00
C THR A 125 38.71 10.95 19.85
N TYR A 126 38.69 11.27 21.15
CA TYR A 126 37.59 10.88 22.04
C TYR A 126 36.25 11.50 21.63
N MET A 127 36.21 12.79 21.27
CA MET A 127 34.99 13.43 20.80
C MET A 127 34.48 12.78 19.50
N THR A 128 35.38 12.42 18.59
CA THR A 128 35.02 11.74 17.34
C THR A 128 34.43 10.36 17.62
N ALA A 129 35.06 9.59 18.52
CA ALA A 129 34.54 8.29 18.94
C ALA A 129 33.18 8.41 19.66
N ALA A 130 33.00 9.43 20.51
CA ALA A 130 31.75 9.69 21.21
C ALA A 130 30.61 10.03 20.24
N LYS A 131 30.87 10.90 19.25
CA LYS A 131 29.89 11.22 18.19
C LYS A 131 29.52 9.98 17.37
N HIS A 132 30.50 9.13 17.05
CA HIS A 132 30.24 7.89 16.33
C HIS A 132 29.39 6.91 17.17
N LYS A 133 29.65 6.82 18.47
CA LYS A 133 28.85 6.03 19.41
C LYS A 133 27.40 6.53 19.47
N GLU A 134 27.18 7.83 19.62
CA GLU A 134 25.83 8.42 19.64
C GLU A 134 25.06 8.13 18.33
N HIS A 135 25.74 8.24 17.18
CA HIS A 135 25.14 7.89 15.89
C HIS A 135 24.72 6.41 15.82
N LEU A 136 25.60 5.50 16.28
CA LEU A 136 25.29 4.07 16.33
C LEU A 136 24.14 3.76 17.31
N GLU A 137 24.08 4.42 18.46
CA GLU A 137 22.97 4.29 19.41
C GLU A 137 21.65 4.74 18.79
N GLY A 138 21.63 5.86 18.07
CA GLY A 138 20.45 6.32 17.33
C GLY A 138 20.03 5.35 16.22
N LEU A 139 20.99 4.77 15.48
CA LEU A 139 20.71 3.76 14.46
C LEU A 139 20.14 2.48 15.09
N ASN A 140 20.71 2.01 16.19
CA ASN A 140 20.23 0.82 16.91
C ASN A 140 18.80 1.02 17.42
N GLN A 141 18.49 2.17 18.03
CA GLN A 141 17.12 2.48 18.46
C GLN A 141 16.13 2.54 17.29
N SER A 142 16.55 3.06 16.13
CA SER A 142 15.74 3.07 14.92
C SER A 142 15.47 1.65 14.41
N LEU A 143 16.51 0.80 14.36
CA LEU A 143 16.40 -0.59 13.95
C LEU A 143 15.55 -1.41 14.92
N GLU A 144 15.67 -1.19 16.23
CA GLU A 144 14.83 -1.82 17.25
C GLU A 144 13.35 -1.49 17.04
N LYS A 145 13.03 -0.21 16.79
CA LYS A 145 11.65 0.21 16.47
C LYS A 145 11.14 -0.42 15.18
N GLN A 146 11.96 -0.49 14.13
CA GLN A 146 11.58 -1.16 12.88
C GLN A 146 11.32 -2.65 13.09
N LEU A 147 12.12 -3.30 13.94
CA LEU A 147 11.97 -4.71 14.28
C LEU A 147 10.69 -4.95 15.10
N GLU A 148 10.39 -4.09 16.06
CA GLU A 148 9.14 -4.11 16.83
C GLU A 148 7.92 -3.93 15.92
N ASN A 149 7.90 -2.90 15.08
CA ASN A 149 6.83 -2.69 14.10
C ASN A 149 6.64 -3.90 13.16
N ALA A 150 7.74 -4.48 12.66
CA ALA A 150 7.67 -5.65 11.81
C ALA A 150 7.13 -6.89 12.55
N ARG A 151 7.42 -7.03 13.85
CA ARG A 151 6.84 -8.11 14.68
C ARG A 151 5.34 -7.93 14.85
N ASP A 152 4.89 -6.70 15.10
CA ASP A 152 3.46 -6.38 15.23
C ASP A 152 2.72 -6.63 13.91
N GLU A 153 3.28 -6.19 12.78
CA GLU A 153 2.73 -6.48 11.43
C GLU A 153 2.64 -7.99 11.16
N ILE A 154 3.66 -8.76 11.53
CA ILE A 154 3.64 -10.22 11.39
C ILE A 154 2.55 -10.84 12.27
N ALA A 155 2.37 -10.36 13.51
CA ALA A 155 1.33 -10.85 14.42
C ALA A 155 -0.07 -10.58 13.86
N ASP A 156 -0.31 -9.37 13.33
CA ASP A 156 -1.57 -8.98 12.70
C ASP A 156 -1.85 -9.83 11.45
N LEU A 157 -0.87 -9.98 10.55
CA LEU A 157 -1.01 -10.82 9.36
C LEU A 157 -1.28 -12.29 9.71
N LYS A 158 -0.61 -12.81 10.74
CA LYS A 158 -0.85 -14.17 11.24
C LYS A 158 -2.28 -14.34 11.76
N HIS A 159 -2.80 -13.35 12.48
CA HIS A 159 -4.20 -13.36 12.93
C HIS A 159 -5.17 -13.31 11.74
N GLN A 160 -4.94 -12.43 10.76
CA GLN A 160 -5.76 -12.36 9.55
C GLN A 160 -5.76 -13.66 8.74
N LEU A 161 -4.60 -14.33 8.63
CA LEU A 161 -4.49 -15.63 7.98
C LEU A 161 -5.31 -16.69 8.72
N ALA A 162 -5.21 -16.77 10.04
CA ALA A 162 -6.00 -17.70 10.84
C ALA A 162 -7.52 -17.49 10.65
N CYS A 163 -7.98 -16.24 10.63
CA CYS A 163 -9.38 -15.91 10.35
C CYS A 163 -9.82 -16.33 8.94
N ARG A 164 -8.94 -16.16 7.93
CA ARG A 164 -9.22 -16.62 6.56
C ARG A 164 -9.24 -18.14 6.45
N GLU A 165 -8.33 -18.83 7.11
CA GLU A 165 -8.30 -20.30 7.17
C GLU A 165 -9.58 -20.85 7.81
N GLU A 166 -10.10 -20.21 8.86
CA GLU A 166 -11.38 -20.56 9.46
C GLU A 166 -12.54 -20.39 8.47
N MET A 167 -12.62 -19.26 7.78
CA MET A 167 -13.64 -19.04 6.75
C MET A 167 -13.55 -20.05 5.61
N LEU A 168 -12.34 -20.38 5.14
CA LEU A 168 -12.14 -21.40 4.11
C LEU A 168 -12.62 -22.76 4.59
N ARG A 169 -12.37 -23.12 5.86
CA ARG A 169 -12.86 -24.36 6.45
C ARG A 169 -14.39 -24.40 6.48
N GLN A 170 -15.03 -23.30 6.87
CA GLN A 170 -16.49 -23.17 6.88
C GLN A 170 -17.08 -23.30 5.47
N VAL A 171 -16.56 -22.55 4.49
CA VAL A 171 -17.03 -22.64 3.10
C VAL A 171 -16.82 -24.04 2.53
N THR A 172 -15.70 -24.68 2.81
CA THR A 172 -15.44 -26.06 2.35
C THR A 172 -16.44 -27.04 2.96
N HIS A 173 -16.79 -26.86 4.24
CA HIS A 173 -17.82 -27.66 4.90
C HIS A 173 -19.20 -27.44 4.28
N ASP A 174 -19.61 -26.19 4.04
CA ASP A 174 -20.89 -25.85 3.41
C ASP A 174 -20.99 -26.39 1.98
N VAL A 175 -19.89 -26.33 1.20
CA VAL A 175 -19.82 -26.95 -0.13
C VAL A 175 -20.03 -28.46 -0.03
N ALA A 176 -19.33 -29.14 0.88
CA ALA A 176 -19.51 -30.58 1.06
C ALA A 176 -20.95 -30.95 1.50
N GLN A 177 -21.57 -30.14 2.36
CA GLN A 177 -22.95 -30.35 2.79
C GLN A 177 -23.94 -30.15 1.63
N THR A 178 -23.79 -29.07 0.86
CA THR A 178 -24.67 -28.77 -0.28
C THR A 178 -24.51 -29.80 -1.41
N GLU A 179 -23.29 -30.29 -1.67
CA GLU A 179 -23.06 -31.39 -2.60
C GLU A 179 -23.77 -32.67 -2.14
N LEU A 180 -23.76 -32.97 -0.85
CA LEU A 180 -24.43 -34.14 -0.28
C LEU A 180 -25.95 -34.01 -0.35
N GLU A 181 -26.52 -32.84 -0.08
CA GLU A 181 -27.95 -32.55 -0.27
C GLU A 181 -28.36 -32.66 -1.74
N LEU A 182 -27.55 -32.13 -2.66
CA LEU A 182 -27.79 -32.22 -4.10
C LEU A 182 -27.75 -33.67 -4.60
N ASN A 183 -26.82 -34.49 -4.09
CA ASN A 183 -26.77 -35.91 -4.40
C ASN A 183 -27.99 -36.67 -3.84
N ARG A 184 -28.48 -36.32 -2.65
CA ARG A 184 -29.74 -36.88 -2.11
C ARG A 184 -30.93 -36.53 -3.00
N HIS A 185 -31.04 -35.28 -3.44
CA HIS A 185 -32.11 -34.86 -4.35
C HIS A 185 -32.03 -35.54 -5.72
N ARG A 186 -30.82 -35.74 -6.26
CA ARG A 186 -30.62 -36.53 -7.48
C ARG A 186 -31.12 -37.96 -7.32
N ALA A 187 -30.73 -38.64 -6.25
CA ALA A 187 -31.17 -40.01 -5.98
C ALA A 187 -32.71 -40.10 -5.82
N SER A 188 -33.31 -39.18 -5.07
CA SER A 188 -34.77 -39.09 -4.91
C SER A 188 -35.49 -38.87 -6.25
N SER A 189 -34.96 -37.98 -7.09
CA SER A 189 -35.55 -37.69 -8.40
C SER A 189 -35.42 -38.87 -9.37
N GLU A 190 -34.31 -39.61 -9.34
CA GLU A 190 -34.13 -40.83 -10.12
C GLU A 190 -35.11 -41.94 -9.68
N GLU A 191 -35.37 -42.04 -8.39
CA GLU A 191 -36.36 -42.97 -7.84
C GLU A 191 -37.79 -42.60 -8.23
N GLU A 192 -38.18 -41.33 -8.07
CA GLU A 192 -39.48 -40.83 -8.54
C GLU A 192 -39.68 -41.04 -10.05
N LYS A 193 -38.63 -40.82 -10.84
CA LYS A 193 -38.66 -41.08 -12.29
C LYS A 193 -38.87 -42.56 -12.58
N ARG A 194 -38.18 -43.46 -11.86
CA ARG A 194 -38.37 -44.92 -11.98
C ARG A 194 -39.81 -45.32 -11.63
N GLU A 195 -40.34 -44.82 -10.52
CA GLU A 195 -41.74 -45.07 -10.13
C GLU A 195 -42.75 -44.53 -11.14
N ALA A 196 -42.48 -43.36 -11.74
CA ALA A 196 -43.31 -42.80 -12.79
C ALA A 196 -43.26 -43.64 -14.08
N GLU A 197 -42.07 -44.12 -14.48
CA GLU A 197 -41.89 -45.02 -15.61
C GLU A 197 -42.61 -46.36 -15.39
N GLU A 198 -42.52 -46.94 -14.19
CA GLU A 198 -43.25 -48.16 -13.82
C GLU A 198 -44.77 -47.95 -13.89
N ARG A 199 -45.29 -46.86 -13.30
CA ARG A 199 -46.71 -46.50 -13.40
C ARG A 199 -47.16 -46.33 -14.85
N TYR A 200 -46.34 -45.68 -15.68
CA TYR A 200 -46.62 -45.51 -17.10
C TYR A 200 -46.67 -46.86 -17.84
N GLN A 201 -45.70 -47.75 -17.59
CA GLN A 201 -45.67 -49.08 -18.22
C GLN A 201 -46.90 -49.93 -17.83
N VAL A 202 -47.30 -49.90 -16.56
CA VAL A 202 -48.50 -50.59 -16.08
C VAL A 202 -49.75 -50.04 -16.76
N LEU A 203 -49.91 -48.72 -16.80
CA LEU A 203 -51.05 -48.06 -17.45
C LEU A 203 -51.10 -48.37 -18.95
N HIS A 204 -49.96 -48.33 -19.64
CA HIS A 204 -49.87 -48.62 -21.06
C HIS A 204 -50.25 -50.08 -21.37
N LYS A 205 -49.79 -51.05 -20.56
CA LYS A 205 -50.20 -52.46 -20.68
C LYS A 205 -51.70 -52.63 -20.45
N ALA A 206 -52.27 -51.96 -19.45
CA ALA A 206 -53.71 -51.99 -19.18
C ALA A 206 -54.53 -51.41 -20.34
N MET A 207 -54.11 -50.27 -20.91
CA MET A 207 -54.72 -49.69 -22.10
C MET A 207 -54.65 -50.63 -23.30
N GLN A 208 -53.49 -51.26 -23.55
CA GLN A 208 -53.36 -52.25 -24.63
C GLN A 208 -54.29 -53.44 -24.44
N GLN A 209 -54.43 -53.93 -23.20
CA GLN A 209 -55.35 -55.03 -22.90
C GLN A 209 -56.81 -54.62 -23.12
N GLN A 210 -57.19 -53.41 -22.70
CA GLN A 210 -58.52 -52.86 -22.93
C GLN A 210 -58.81 -52.69 -24.43
N GLN A 211 -57.84 -52.20 -25.21
CA GLN A 211 -57.97 -52.08 -26.66
C GLN A 211 -58.10 -53.44 -27.35
N LYS A 212 -57.39 -54.47 -26.89
CA LYS A 212 -57.59 -55.85 -27.35
C LYS A 212 -58.99 -56.35 -27.04
N GLN A 213 -59.48 -56.15 -25.81
CA GLN A 213 -60.84 -56.53 -25.42
C GLN A 213 -61.90 -55.83 -26.29
N PHE A 214 -61.76 -54.52 -26.56
CA PHE A 214 -62.66 -53.81 -27.47
C PHE A 214 -62.59 -54.35 -28.90
N SER A 215 -61.39 -54.63 -29.40
CA SER A 215 -61.22 -55.21 -30.74
C SER A 215 -61.87 -56.59 -30.84
N GLU A 216 -61.69 -57.42 -29.82
CA GLU A 216 -62.37 -58.73 -29.72
C GLU A 216 -63.88 -58.58 -29.64
N HIS A 217 -64.41 -57.64 -28.85
CA HIS A 217 -65.84 -57.37 -28.78
C HIS A 217 -66.41 -56.92 -30.13
N ILE A 218 -65.73 -56.00 -30.82
CA ILE A 218 -66.14 -55.55 -32.17
C ILE A 218 -66.12 -56.73 -33.16
N GLN A 219 -65.10 -57.59 -33.11
CA GLN A 219 -65.03 -58.78 -33.94
C GLN A 219 -66.19 -59.75 -33.64
N ARG A 220 -66.51 -60.00 -32.37
CA ARG A 220 -67.65 -60.83 -31.97
C ARG A 220 -68.97 -60.24 -32.46
N TYR A 221 -69.23 -58.96 -32.21
CA TYR A 221 -70.43 -58.29 -32.71
C TYR A 221 -70.52 -58.34 -34.24
N SER A 222 -69.41 -58.14 -34.96
CA SER A 222 -69.37 -58.26 -36.41
C SER A 222 -69.73 -59.67 -36.87
N GLN A 223 -69.21 -60.71 -36.22
CA GLN A 223 -69.53 -62.11 -36.51
C GLN A 223 -71.00 -62.42 -36.21
N GLU A 224 -71.51 -62.05 -35.04
CA GLU A 224 -72.92 -62.22 -34.66
C GLU A 224 -73.86 -61.48 -35.62
N PHE A 225 -73.49 -60.26 -36.02
CA PHE A 225 -74.23 -59.49 -37.00
C PHE A 225 -74.24 -60.14 -38.38
N HIS A 226 -73.11 -60.70 -38.84
CA HIS A 226 -73.07 -61.46 -40.08
C HIS A 226 -73.97 -62.69 -40.02
N GLN A 227 -73.93 -63.45 -38.91
CA GLN A 227 -74.83 -64.59 -38.70
C GLN A 227 -76.30 -64.17 -38.68
N TYR A 228 -76.62 -63.04 -38.05
CA TYR A 228 -77.98 -62.49 -38.05
C TYR A 228 -78.41 -62.08 -39.46
N LYS A 229 -77.53 -61.43 -40.22
CA LYS A 229 -77.77 -61.04 -41.62
C LYS A 229 -78.02 -62.26 -42.50
N GLU A 230 -77.24 -63.33 -42.35
CA GLU A 230 -77.46 -64.60 -43.06
C GLU A 230 -78.82 -65.20 -42.70
N LYS A 231 -79.13 -65.34 -41.40
CA LYS A 231 -80.44 -65.83 -40.95
C LYS A 231 -81.61 -64.99 -41.44
N ALA A 232 -81.49 -63.67 -41.43
CA ALA A 232 -82.51 -62.76 -41.92
C ALA A 232 -82.66 -62.86 -43.45
N SER A 233 -81.54 -63.02 -44.18
CA SER A 233 -81.55 -63.28 -45.63
C SER A 233 -82.27 -64.60 -45.95
N ASP A 234 -81.99 -65.66 -45.20
CA ASP A 234 -82.67 -66.96 -45.34
C ASP A 234 -84.17 -66.83 -45.07
N GLN A 235 -84.57 -66.13 -44.00
CA GLN A 235 -85.97 -65.84 -43.70
C GLN A 235 -86.65 -65.04 -44.82
N MET A 236 -86.00 -64.02 -45.36
CA MET A 236 -86.50 -63.25 -46.50
C MET A 236 -86.64 -64.12 -47.76
N GLN A 237 -85.71 -65.04 -48.00
CA GLN A 237 -85.79 -65.99 -49.10
C GLN A 237 -86.98 -66.95 -48.94
N ILE A 238 -87.22 -67.45 -47.72
CA ILE A 238 -88.40 -68.27 -47.39
C ILE A 238 -89.69 -67.47 -47.64
N LEU A 239 -89.77 -66.22 -47.16
CA LEU A 239 -90.92 -65.34 -47.40
C LEU A 239 -91.12 -65.06 -48.89
N ALA A 240 -90.05 -64.89 -49.67
CA ALA A 240 -90.12 -64.72 -51.11
C ALA A 240 -90.70 -65.97 -51.81
N ILE A 241 -90.30 -67.17 -51.38
CA ILE A 241 -90.86 -68.43 -51.88
C ILE A 241 -92.36 -68.55 -51.50
N LEU A 242 -92.72 -68.24 -50.25
CA LEU A 242 -94.11 -68.28 -49.80
C LEU A 242 -94.98 -67.28 -50.55
N ASN A 243 -94.53 -66.03 -50.71
CA ASN A 243 -95.22 -65.01 -51.50
C ASN A 243 -95.33 -65.40 -52.97
N ARG A 244 -94.29 -66.02 -53.54
CA ARG A 244 -94.35 -66.54 -54.91
C ARG A 244 -95.41 -67.63 -55.04
N ARG A 245 -95.44 -68.59 -54.13
CA ARG A 245 -96.47 -69.64 -54.09
C ARG A 245 -97.87 -69.07 -53.89
N LEU A 246 -98.02 -68.07 -53.02
CA LEU A 246 -99.29 -67.37 -52.80
C LEU A 246 -99.74 -66.64 -54.08
N LYS A 247 -98.84 -65.92 -54.76
CA LYS A 247 -99.12 -65.28 -56.05
C LYS A 247 -99.46 -66.29 -57.14
N GLU A 248 -98.77 -67.44 -57.19
CA GLU A 248 -99.07 -68.54 -58.10
C GLU A 248 -100.45 -69.15 -57.78
N ALA A 249 -100.80 -69.33 -56.51
CA ALA A 249 -102.11 -69.82 -56.08
C ALA A 249 -103.23 -68.81 -56.41
N LEU A 250 -103.03 -67.53 -56.13
CA LEU A 250 -103.96 -66.46 -56.50
C LEU A 250 -104.12 -66.37 -58.01
N ARG A 251 -103.03 -66.48 -58.78
CA ARG A 251 -103.09 -66.53 -60.24
C ARG A 251 -103.88 -67.76 -60.71
N ASN A 252 -103.66 -68.94 -60.14
CA ASN A 252 -104.43 -70.14 -60.47
C ASN A 252 -105.92 -69.97 -60.15
N MET A 253 -106.26 -69.34 -59.02
CA MET A 253 -107.65 -69.02 -58.67
C MET A 253 -108.26 -67.96 -59.60
N GLU A 254 -107.50 -66.95 -60.01
CA GLU A 254 -107.95 -65.94 -60.97
C GLU A 254 -108.10 -66.57 -62.38
N GLU A 255 -107.21 -67.47 -62.77
CA GLU A 255 -107.32 -68.27 -63.99
C GLU A 255 -108.54 -69.19 -63.95
N GLU A 256 -108.83 -69.84 -62.81
CA GLU A 256 -110.06 -70.61 -62.61
C GLU A 256 -111.30 -69.72 -62.65
N ARG A 257 -111.27 -68.55 -61.98
CA ARG A 257 -112.34 -67.55 -62.04
C ARG A 257 -112.56 -67.05 -63.46
N GLN A 258 -111.50 -66.77 -64.21
CA GLN A 258 -111.59 -66.38 -65.62
C GLN A 258 -112.09 -67.52 -66.48
N ARG A 259 -111.70 -68.77 -66.24
CA ARG A 259 -112.31 -69.96 -66.88
C ARG A 259 -113.80 -70.05 -66.55
N PHE A 260 -114.21 -69.77 -65.32
CA PHE A 260 -115.63 -69.72 -64.93
C PHE A 260 -116.38 -68.57 -65.60
N ILE A 261 -115.79 -67.37 -65.71
CA ILE A 261 -116.37 -66.22 -66.41
C ILE A 261 -116.51 -66.52 -67.90
N LEU A 262 -115.46 -67.04 -68.54
CA LEU A 262 -115.46 -67.41 -69.97
C LEU A 262 -116.38 -68.60 -70.26
N ALA A 263 -116.54 -69.54 -69.32
CA ALA A 263 -117.51 -70.64 -69.41
C ALA A 263 -118.95 -70.21 -69.14
N ARG A 264 -119.17 -69.11 -68.39
CA ARG A 264 -120.50 -68.54 -68.10
C ARG A 264 -120.97 -67.49 -69.10
N SER A 265 -120.13 -67.00 -70.02
CA SER A 265 -120.53 -65.91 -70.91
C SER A 265 -120.96 -66.38 -72.29
N LYS A 266 -122.20 -66.86 -72.42
CA LYS A 266 -123.08 -66.57 -73.56
C LYS A 266 -124.55 -66.46 -73.08
N PRO A 267 -125.36 -65.63 -73.74
CA PRO A 267 -126.12 -64.57 -73.08
C PRO A 267 -127.58 -64.92 -72.81
N THR A 268 -128.17 -64.35 -71.76
CA THR A 268 -129.64 -64.25 -71.62
C THR A 268 -130.03 -63.00 -70.81
N PRO A 269 -131.00 -62.19 -71.27
CA PRO A 269 -131.50 -61.00 -70.59
C PRO A 269 -132.83 -61.28 -69.87
N ARG A 270 -132.97 -60.97 -68.56
CA ARG A 270 -134.25 -60.56 -67.92
C ARG A 270 -134.14 -60.18 -66.41
N ILE A 271 -134.49 -58.92 -66.11
CA ILE A 271 -135.41 -58.36 -65.09
C ILE A 271 -135.32 -58.82 -63.62
N GLY A 272 -135.13 -57.83 -62.72
CA GLY A 272 -135.48 -57.88 -61.30
C GLY A 272 -134.79 -56.73 -60.53
N GLU A 273 -135.59 -55.82 -59.98
CA GLU A 273 -135.25 -54.64 -59.19
C GLU A 273 -135.28 -54.97 -57.68
N GLU A 274 -134.69 -54.09 -56.87
CA GLU A 274 -134.59 -54.07 -55.39
C GLU A 274 -133.43 -54.87 -54.76
N VAL A 275 -132.66 -54.40 -53.77
CA VAL A 275 -132.36 -53.12 -53.07
C VAL A 275 -131.32 -53.51 -51.98
N GLU A 276 -130.70 -52.52 -51.32
CA GLU A 276 -129.84 -52.60 -50.11
C GLU A 276 -128.39 -53.10 -50.33
N GLU A 277 -127.34 -52.51 -49.76
CA GLU A 277 -127.11 -51.28 -48.98
C GLU A 277 -125.57 -51.15 -48.83
N GLU A 278 -125.08 -49.98 -48.40
CA GLU A 278 -123.73 -49.71 -47.86
C GLU A 278 -122.53 -49.51 -48.83
N LEU A 279 -122.42 -48.25 -49.29
CA LEU A 279 -121.32 -47.28 -49.02
C LEU A 279 -120.14 -47.73 -48.11
N PRO A 280 -119.02 -46.98 -48.03
CA PRO A 280 -117.99 -46.69 -49.04
C PRO A 280 -116.57 -46.96 -48.46
N GLU A 281 -115.52 -47.07 -49.27
CA GLU A 281 -114.16 -46.81 -48.76
C GLU A 281 -113.52 -45.73 -49.64
N GLU A 282 -113.61 -44.49 -49.16
CA GLU A 282 -112.80 -43.38 -49.61
C GLU A 282 -111.32 -43.72 -49.40
N PRO A 283 -110.43 -43.38 -50.36
CA PRO A 283 -109.01 -43.35 -50.08
C PRO A 283 -108.75 -42.23 -49.08
N VAL A 284 -108.21 -42.58 -47.91
CA VAL A 284 -107.69 -41.61 -46.94
C VAL A 284 -106.56 -40.85 -47.60
N ASP A 285 -106.83 -39.61 -48.02
CA ASP A 285 -105.80 -38.62 -48.33
C ASP A 285 -105.05 -38.31 -47.03
N LEU A 286 -103.81 -38.79 -46.96
CA LEU A 286 -102.87 -38.40 -45.92
C LEU A 286 -102.50 -36.94 -46.18
N ASP A 287 -103.10 -36.05 -45.38
CA ASP A 287 -102.74 -34.63 -45.31
C ASP A 287 -101.21 -34.48 -45.23
N PRO A 288 -100.64 -33.48 -45.94
CA PRO A 288 -99.21 -33.37 -46.12
C PRO A 288 -98.49 -33.01 -44.81
N SER A 289 -97.60 -33.90 -44.39
CA SER A 289 -96.34 -33.61 -43.67
C SER A 289 -96.38 -32.44 -42.66
N PRO A 290 -96.39 -32.67 -41.34
CA PRO A 290 -95.94 -31.63 -40.43
C PRO A 290 -94.47 -31.34 -40.77
N VAL A 291 -94.17 -30.11 -41.20
CA VAL A 291 -92.81 -29.67 -41.51
C VAL A 291 -91.97 -29.84 -40.24
N TYR A 292 -91.11 -30.86 -40.24
CA TYR A 292 -90.14 -31.10 -39.17
C TYR A 292 -89.17 -29.91 -39.10
N ARG A 293 -89.11 -29.23 -37.96
CA ARG A 293 -88.05 -28.24 -37.69
C ARG A 293 -86.76 -28.98 -37.35
N THR A 294 -85.88 -29.06 -38.35
CA THR A 294 -84.50 -29.51 -38.23
C THR A 294 -83.61 -28.33 -37.84
N ASP A 295 -82.61 -28.57 -36.98
CA ASP A 295 -81.55 -27.59 -36.72
C ASP A 295 -80.52 -27.56 -37.87
N ASP A 296 -79.54 -26.67 -37.81
CA ASP A 296 -78.50 -26.51 -38.84
C ASP A 296 -77.62 -27.78 -39.05
N MET A 297 -77.77 -28.79 -38.18
CA MET A 297 -77.08 -30.09 -38.24
C MET A 297 -78.02 -31.24 -38.64
N GLY A 298 -79.29 -30.96 -38.97
CA GLY A 298 -80.26 -31.92 -39.48
C GLY A 298 -80.89 -32.85 -38.43
N MET A 299 -80.84 -32.50 -37.15
CA MET A 299 -81.42 -33.30 -36.06
C MET A 299 -82.83 -32.80 -35.68
N ASP A 300 -83.76 -33.73 -35.40
CA ASP A 300 -85.16 -33.41 -35.09
C ASP A 300 -85.31 -32.79 -33.68
N THR A 301 -86.00 -31.65 -33.60
CA THR A 301 -86.21 -30.89 -32.36
C THR A 301 -87.67 -30.86 -31.88
N ALA A 302 -88.56 -31.66 -32.48
CA ALA A 302 -90.00 -31.68 -32.17
C ALA A 302 -90.36 -32.01 -30.71
N TRP A 303 -89.42 -32.52 -29.90
CA TRP A 303 -89.61 -32.83 -28.48
C TRP A 303 -89.57 -31.61 -27.54
N ARG A 304 -89.12 -30.43 -28.01
CA ARG A 304 -88.97 -29.23 -27.16
C ARG A 304 -90.27 -28.49 -26.85
N ASP A 305 -91.36 -28.77 -27.57
CA ASP A 305 -92.65 -28.08 -27.40
C ASP A 305 -93.65 -28.83 -26.48
N TYR A 306 -93.21 -29.90 -25.80
CA TYR A 306 -94.00 -30.48 -24.71
C TYR A 306 -94.06 -29.50 -23.52
N LYS A 307 -95.16 -28.74 -23.44
CA LYS A 307 -95.55 -28.04 -22.20
C LYS A 307 -95.89 -29.08 -21.13
N ILE A 308 -94.89 -29.48 -20.37
CA ILE A 308 -95.07 -30.27 -19.14
C ILE A 308 -95.62 -29.32 -18.07
N SER A 309 -96.94 -29.22 -18.03
CA SER A 309 -97.69 -28.76 -16.86
C SER A 309 -97.74 -29.93 -15.87
N ASN A 310 -97.25 -29.69 -14.64
CA ASN A 310 -97.32 -30.55 -13.46
C ASN A 310 -96.49 -31.85 -13.46
N MET A 311 -95.24 -31.75 -12.98
CA MET A 311 -94.71 -32.72 -12.00
C MET A 311 -93.54 -32.09 -11.24
N GLU A 312 -93.68 -31.99 -9.91
CA GLU A 312 -92.59 -31.75 -8.98
C GLU A 312 -91.56 -32.89 -9.11
N LEU A 313 -90.37 -32.59 -9.63
CA LEU A 313 -89.20 -33.44 -9.45
C LEU A 313 -88.15 -32.67 -8.65
N VAL A 314 -87.97 -33.15 -7.42
CA VAL A 314 -86.96 -32.72 -6.45
C VAL A 314 -85.57 -32.97 -7.03
N ILE A 315 -84.86 -31.89 -7.39
CA ILE A 315 -83.43 -31.93 -7.69
C ILE A 315 -82.68 -31.69 -6.37
N PRO A 316 -81.87 -32.63 -5.85
CA PRO A 316 -81.06 -32.39 -4.67
C PRO A 316 -79.97 -31.35 -4.99
N ALA A 317 -79.83 -30.39 -4.09
CA ALA A 317 -79.00 -29.21 -4.19
C ALA A 317 -77.56 -29.49 -4.67
N SER A 318 -77.09 -28.58 -5.52
CA SER A 318 -75.74 -28.51 -6.06
C SER A 318 -74.68 -28.60 -4.96
N ARG A 319 -73.73 -29.52 -5.12
CA ARG A 319 -72.47 -29.49 -4.38
C ARG A 319 -71.62 -28.33 -4.92
N PRO A 320 -70.98 -27.53 -4.05
CA PRO A 320 -70.16 -26.41 -4.52
C PRO A 320 -68.86 -26.93 -5.13
N MET A 321 -68.58 -26.53 -6.38
CA MET A 321 -67.27 -26.69 -7.00
C MET A 321 -66.18 -25.94 -6.21
N PRO A 322 -64.95 -26.45 -6.11
CA PRO A 322 -63.84 -25.74 -5.47
C PRO A 322 -63.49 -24.47 -6.26
N ARG A 323 -63.65 -23.30 -5.64
CA ARG A 323 -63.15 -22.04 -6.18
C ARG A 323 -61.66 -21.93 -5.90
N PHE A 324 -60.84 -21.98 -6.94
CA PHE A 324 -59.44 -21.54 -6.85
C PHE A 324 -59.41 -20.06 -6.45
N LYS A 325 -58.94 -19.76 -5.25
CA LYS A 325 -58.53 -18.41 -4.86
C LYS A 325 -57.10 -18.20 -5.34
N VAL A 326 -56.92 -17.33 -6.33
CA VAL A 326 -55.60 -16.77 -6.65
C VAL A 326 -55.37 -15.60 -5.70
N ASP A 327 -54.47 -15.76 -4.73
CA ASP A 327 -53.99 -14.66 -3.91
C ASP A 327 -53.13 -13.72 -4.78
N ARG A 328 -53.78 -12.69 -5.31
CA ARG A 328 -53.08 -11.52 -5.87
C ARG A 328 -52.52 -10.73 -4.68
N VAL A 329 -51.25 -10.96 -4.35
CA VAL A 329 -50.47 -10.09 -3.47
C VAL A 329 -50.47 -8.69 -4.09
N ARG A 330 -51.37 -7.82 -3.60
CA ARG A 330 -51.25 -6.37 -3.78
C ARG A 330 -50.01 -5.95 -3.01
N ARG A 331 -48.96 -5.61 -3.75
CA ARG A 331 -47.79 -4.88 -3.26
C ARG A 331 -48.28 -3.53 -2.71
N ALA A 332 -48.49 -3.46 -1.40
CA ALA A 332 -48.72 -2.21 -0.71
C ALA A 332 -47.41 -1.42 -0.73
N VAL A 333 -47.46 -0.29 -1.43
CA VAL A 333 -46.48 0.80 -1.33
C VAL A 333 -46.65 1.44 0.05
N PRO A 334 -45.61 1.51 0.90
CA PRO A 334 -45.63 2.43 2.02
C PRO A 334 -45.19 3.81 1.52
N SER A 335 -46.15 4.74 1.43
CA SER A 335 -45.87 6.17 1.42
C SER A 335 -45.85 6.66 2.88
N PRO A 336 -44.74 7.23 3.39
CA PRO A 336 -44.68 7.74 4.75
C PRO A 336 -45.10 9.21 4.79
N GLY A 337 -46.04 9.54 5.68
CA GLY A 337 -46.56 10.89 5.86
C GLY A 337 -47.01 11.20 7.28
N THR A 338 -46.06 11.77 8.05
CA THR A 338 -46.23 13.00 8.83
C THR A 338 -46.78 12.96 10.26
N GLY A 339 -45.91 13.37 11.20
CA GLY A 339 -46.21 14.01 12.49
C GLY A 339 -45.55 13.29 13.67
N GLY A 340 -44.60 13.81 14.43
CA GLY A 340 -43.94 15.12 14.48
C GLY A 340 -43.35 15.30 15.88
N THR A 341 -42.06 15.61 15.99
CA THR A 341 -41.39 16.55 16.94
C THR A 341 -39.88 16.27 16.99
N GLY A 342 -39.06 17.33 16.79
CA GLY A 342 -37.63 17.35 17.18
C GLY A 342 -36.58 17.53 16.07
N THR A 343 -36.41 18.75 15.57
CA THR A 343 -35.31 19.27 14.71
C THR A 343 -34.00 19.53 15.49
N PRO A 344 -32.85 19.95 14.89
CA PRO A 344 -32.40 19.88 13.48
C PRO A 344 -30.89 19.55 13.25
N GLY A 345 -30.52 19.21 12.00
CA GLY A 345 -29.18 19.45 11.41
C GLY A 345 -28.65 18.27 10.60
N SER A 346 -28.12 18.36 9.38
CA SER A 346 -28.00 19.42 8.38
C SER A 346 -27.68 18.74 7.03
N ARG A 347 -28.46 19.10 6.01
CA ARG A 347 -28.18 19.19 4.55
C ARG A 347 -27.18 18.23 3.86
N GLY A 348 -27.68 17.59 2.80
CA GLY A 348 -27.06 17.69 1.48
C GLY A 348 -26.87 16.40 0.69
N THR A 349 -27.79 16.12 -0.25
CA THR A 349 -27.50 15.40 -1.51
C THR A 349 -28.01 16.31 -2.64
N PRO A 350 -27.47 16.30 -3.90
CA PRO A 350 -27.72 15.16 -4.78
C PRO A 350 -26.73 14.89 -5.95
N ARG A 351 -26.96 13.74 -6.59
CA ARG A 351 -26.89 13.45 -8.05
C ARG A 351 -25.54 13.17 -8.76
N SER A 352 -25.42 11.89 -9.15
CA SER A 352 -25.24 11.34 -10.51
C SER A 352 -24.01 11.69 -11.40
N ARG A 353 -23.19 10.64 -11.66
CA ARG A 353 -22.46 10.18 -12.90
C ARG A 353 -21.55 11.19 -13.66
N PRO A 354 -20.58 10.75 -14.52
CA PRO A 354 -19.99 9.43 -14.78
C PRO A 354 -18.43 9.41 -14.74
N VAL A 355 -17.86 8.26 -15.09
CA VAL A 355 -16.44 7.89 -15.30
C VAL A 355 -15.66 8.89 -16.18
N PRO A 356 -14.33 9.04 -15.97
CA PRO A 356 -13.42 8.79 -17.09
C PRO A 356 -12.19 7.95 -16.72
N SER A 357 -11.86 7.06 -17.65
CA SER A 357 -10.65 6.28 -17.80
C SER A 357 -9.40 7.16 -17.76
N GLN A 358 -8.40 6.81 -16.95
CA GLN A 358 -7.00 7.16 -17.21
C GLN A 358 -6.03 6.04 -16.76
N LEU A 359 -5.35 5.52 -17.76
CA LEU A 359 -3.91 5.24 -17.82
C LEU A 359 -3.31 4.18 -16.87
N LEU A 360 -3.22 2.98 -17.43
CA LEU A 360 -2.16 2.01 -17.21
C LEU A 360 -0.77 2.69 -17.29
N GLN A 361 -0.10 2.81 -16.14
CA GLN A 361 1.34 3.06 -16.07
C GLN A 361 2.07 1.72 -16.04
N LEU A 362 2.80 1.44 -17.12
CA LEU A 362 3.81 0.39 -17.19
C LEU A 362 5.04 0.80 -16.35
N PRO A 363 5.70 -0.14 -15.65
CA PRO A 363 6.98 0.13 -15.01
C PRO A 363 8.10 0.21 -16.07
N GLN A 364 8.90 1.28 -16.00
CA GLN A 364 10.16 1.39 -16.73
C GLN A 364 11.18 0.38 -16.21
N VAL A 365 11.69 -0.45 -17.11
CA VAL A 365 12.88 -1.28 -16.91
C VAL A 365 14.10 -0.40 -17.18
N ALA A 366 14.93 -0.19 -16.16
CA ALA A 366 16.26 0.41 -16.31
C ALA A 366 17.26 -0.67 -16.77
N PRO A 367 18.05 -0.44 -17.83
CA PRO A 367 19.23 -1.25 -18.10
C PRO A 367 20.44 -0.65 -17.37
N GLU A 368 20.95 -1.38 -16.37
CA GLU A 368 22.30 -1.19 -15.87
C GLU A 368 23.31 -1.56 -16.97
N LEU A 369 23.96 -0.55 -17.53
CA LEU A 369 25.17 -0.73 -18.33
C LEU A 369 26.38 -0.73 -17.39
N GLY A 370 26.84 -1.94 -17.08
CA GLY A 370 28.18 -2.15 -16.57
C GLY A 370 29.22 -1.69 -17.59
N THR A 371 30.14 -0.82 -17.16
CA THR A 371 31.36 -0.52 -17.90
C THR A 371 32.56 -0.62 -16.96
N VAL A 372 33.13 -1.82 -16.96
CA VAL A 372 34.55 -2.14 -17.16
C VAL A 372 35.59 -1.21 -16.52
N LEU A 373 36.23 -1.77 -15.49
CA LEU A 373 37.61 -1.59 -15.06
C LEU A 373 38.61 -1.22 -16.18
N ALA A 374 39.38 -0.16 -15.96
CA ALA A 374 40.74 -0.04 -16.49
C ALA A 374 41.65 0.64 -15.46
N PRO A 375 42.77 0.02 -15.05
CA PRO A 375 43.82 0.67 -14.27
C PRO A 375 44.98 1.16 -15.16
N ARG A 376 45.81 2.03 -14.56
CA ARG A 376 47.15 2.51 -14.95
C ARG A 376 47.24 3.70 -15.91
N ARG A 377 47.88 4.78 -15.44
CA ARG A 377 49.31 5.01 -15.74
C ARG A 377 49.96 5.97 -14.76
N ASP A 378 51.18 5.59 -14.39
CA ASP A 378 52.19 6.37 -13.72
C ASP A 378 52.54 7.64 -14.49
N SER A 379 52.73 8.76 -13.77
CA SER A 379 53.75 9.80 -13.97
C SER A 379 53.77 10.69 -12.74
#